data_AF-A0A672QRZ9-F1
#
_entry.id   AF-A0A672QRZ9-F1
#
_cell.length_a   1.000
_cell.length_b   1.000
_cell.length_c   1.000
_cell.angle_alpha   90.00
_cell.angle_beta   90.00
_cell.angle_gamma   90.00
#
_symmetry.space_group_name_H-M   'P 1'
#
loop_
_entity.id
_entity.type
_entity.pdbx_description
1 polymer ?
#
loop_
_entity_poly.entity_id
_entity_poly.type
_entity_poly.pdbx_seq_one_letter_code
_entity_poly.pdbx_strand_id
1 'polypeptide(L)' 'MKIRCYKITTVFSHAQTVVLCVGCSTVLCQPTGGKARLTEGIACIHRHQCT' A
#
# COMPACT_ATOMS: atom_id res chain seq x y z
N MET A 1 9.08 -15.29 -5.98
CA MET A 1 9.93 -15.12 -4.79
C MET A 1 9.24 -14.13 -3.86
N LYS A 2 8.47 -14.61 -2.86
CA LYS A 2 7.72 -13.75 -1.92
C LYS A 2 8.59 -13.48 -0.69
N ILE A 3 9.26 -12.33 -0.66
CA ILE A 3 9.93 -11.84 0.55
C ILE A 3 8.85 -11.33 1.51
N ARG A 4 8.83 -11.85 2.75
CA ARG A 4 7.89 -11.41 3.78
C ARG A 4 8.41 -10.08 4.35
N CYS A 5 7.72 -9.00 4.04
CA CYS A 5 8.08 -7.63 4.41
C CYS A 5 7.32 -7.20 5.67
N TYR A 6 8.02 -6.76 6.72
CA TYR A 6 7.40 -6.24 7.95
C TYR A 6 7.45 -4.72 8.07
N LYS A 7 7.91 -4.03 7.02
CA LYS A 7 8.02 -2.57 7.02
C LYS A 7 6.64 -1.92 6.91
N ILE A 8 6.29 -1.09 7.88
CA ILE A 8 5.06 -0.29 7.87
C ILE A 8 5.22 0.85 6.86
N THR A 9 4.30 0.94 5.91
CA THR A 9 4.28 1.99 4.89
C THR A 9 2.95 2.73 5.00
N THR A 10 2.97 4.05 5.19
CA THR A 10 1.76 4.87 5.22
C THR A 10 1.39 5.23 3.79
N VAL A 11 0.16 4.90 3.38
CA VAL A 11 -0.34 5.16 2.04
C VAL A 11 -1.71 5.83 2.14
N PHE A 12 -1.95 6.82 1.28
CA PHE A 12 -3.26 7.47 1.21
C PHE A 12 -4.31 6.52 0.64
N SER A 13 -5.53 6.60 1.16
CA SER A 13 -6.63 5.74 0.70
C SER A 13 -7.02 6.01 -0.75
N HIS A 14 -6.85 7.24 -1.25
CA HIS A 14 -7.04 7.61 -2.66
C HIS A 14 -5.70 7.91 -3.37
N ALA A 15 -4.71 7.05 -3.17
CA ALA A 15 -3.44 7.20 -3.89
C ALA A 15 -3.66 7.18 -5.42
N GLN A 16 -3.08 8.15 -6.12
CA GLN A 16 -3.16 8.29 -7.58
C GLN A 16 -2.00 7.59 -8.31
N THR A 17 -0.99 7.14 -7.56
CA THR A 17 0.20 6.46 -8.09
C THR A 17 0.30 5.03 -7.55
N VAL A 18 0.99 4.16 -8.30
CA VAL A 18 1.32 2.82 -7.83
C VAL A 18 2.33 2.93 -6.70
N VAL A 19 2.01 2.33 -5.56
CA VAL A 19 2.91 2.35 -4.40
C VAL A 19 3.66 1.02 -4.34
N LEU A 20 4.98 1.08 -4.31
CA LEU A 20 5.87 -0.07 -4.23
C LEU A 20 6.57 -0.10 -2.87
N CYS A 21 6.74 -1.28 -2.29
CA CYS A 21 7.66 -1.45 -1.19
C CYS A 21 9.09 -1.57 -1.73
N VAL A 22 9.94 -0.59 -1.43
CA VAL A 22 11.35 -0.59 -1.89
C VAL A 22 12.15 -1.79 -1.37
N GLY A 23 11.88 -2.25 -0.14
CA GLY A 23 12.64 -3.35 0.46
C GLY A 23 12.27 -4.75 -0.06
N CYS A 24 11.10 -4.87 -0.69
CA CYS A 24 10.51 -6.17 -1.06
C CYS A 24 10.08 -6.19 -2.54
N SER A 25 10.37 -5.11 -3.27
CA SER A 25 10.05 -4.85 -4.69
C SER A 25 8.65 -5.30 -5.10
N THR A 26 7.70 -5.22 -4.18
CA THR A 26 6.31 -5.70 -4.35
C THR A 26 5.37 -4.50 -4.39
N VAL A 27 4.40 -4.54 -5.30
CA VAL A 27 3.34 -3.53 -5.38
C VAL A 27 2.46 -3.65 -4.15
N LEU A 28 2.32 -2.55 -3.40
CA LEU A 28 1.49 -2.46 -2.21
C LEU A 28 0.03 -2.15 -2.56
N CYS A 29 -0.18 -1.12 -3.39
CA CYS A 29 -1.49 -0.79 -3.92
C CYS A 29 -1.40 -0.22 -5.35
N GLN A 30 -2.51 -0.36 -6.06
CA GLN A 30 -2.74 0.20 -7.38
C GLN A 30 -3.78 1.32 -7.29
N PRO A 31 -3.53 2.47 -7.96
CA PRO A 31 -4.49 3.54 -8.01
C PRO A 31 -5.74 3.09 -8.77
N THR A 32 -6.89 3.54 -8.32
CA THR A 32 -8.16 3.41 -9.02
C THR A 32 -8.86 4.76 -9.01
N GLY A 33 -10.00 4.90 -9.71
CA GLY A 33 -10.82 6.11 -9.63
C GLY A 33 -11.41 6.40 -8.24
N GLY A 34 -11.27 5.47 -7.29
CA GLY A 34 -11.75 5.60 -5.92
C GLY A 34 -10.67 5.25 -4.90
N LYS A 35 -10.98 4.34 -3.97
CA LYS A 35 -9.98 3.85 -3.02
C LYS A 35 -8.95 2.98 -3.73
N ALA A 36 -7.68 3.18 -3.42
CA ALA A 36 -6.58 2.38 -3.96
C ALA A 36 -6.80 0.90 -3.66
N ARG A 37 -6.55 0.05 -4.65
CA ARG A 37 -6.70 -1.41 -4.53
C ARG A 37 -5.42 -1.99 -3.93
N LEU A 38 -5.51 -2.63 -2.77
CA LEU A 38 -4.37 -3.30 -2.13
C LEU A 38 -4.07 -4.65 -2.79
N THR A 39 -2.78 -5.03 -2.81
CA THR A 39 -2.37 -6.37 -3.24
C THR A 39 -2.77 -7.41 -2.19
N GLU A 40 -3.17 -8.60 -2.62
CA GLU A 40 -3.52 -9.70 -1.74
C GLU A 40 -2.38 -10.07 -0.78
N GLY A 41 -2.73 -10.34 0.48
CA GLY A 41 -1.76 -10.69 1.53
C GLY A 41 -1.10 -9.51 2.22
N ILE A 42 -1.53 -8.27 1.92
CA ILE A 42 -1.10 -7.06 2.63
C ILE A 42 -2.16 -6.68 3.66
N ALA A 43 -1.73 -6.50 4.92
CA ALA A 43 -2.58 -5.97 5.97
C ALA A 43 -2.52 -4.43 5.98
N CYS A 44 -3.68 -3.78 6.05
CA CYS A 44 -3.77 -2.33 6.22
C CYS A 44 -4.48 -1.99 7.53
N ILE A 45 -3.95 -1.00 8.25
CA ILE A 45 -4.63 -0.36 9.37
C ILE A 45 -5.19 0.97 8.90
N HIS A 46 -6.46 1.25 9.18
CA HIS A 46 -7.04 2.55 8.88
C HIS A 46 -6.62 3.54 9.97
N ARG A 47 -5.84 4.56 9.58
CA ARG A 47 -5.41 5.63 10.48
C ARG A 47 -6.04 6.92 9.95
N HIS A 48 -6.87 7.58 10.76
CA HIS A 48 -7.29 8.93 10.47
C HIS A 48 -6.08 9.85 10.69
N GLN A 49 -5.46 10.26 9.58
CA GLN A 49 -4.41 11.27 9.61
C GLN A 49 -5.04 12.60 9.24
N CYS A 50 -5.16 13.49 10.22
CA CYS A 50 -5.54 14.88 10.00
C CYS A 50 -4.31 15.57 9.40
N THR A 51 -4.37 15.91 8.11
CA THR A 51 -3.35 16.71 7.42
C THR A 51 -3.72 18.18 7.47
#